data_AF-A0A922HQT8-F1
#
_entry.id   AF-A0A922HQT8-F1
#
_cell.length_a   1.000
_cell.length_b   1.000
_cell.length_c   1.000
_cell.angle_alpha   90.00
_cell.angle_beta   90.00
_cell.angle_gamma   90.00
#
_symmetry.space_group_name_H-M   'P 1'
#
loop_
_entity.id
_entity.type
_entity.pdbx_description
1 polymer ?
#
loop_
_entity_poly.entity_id
_entity_poly.type
_entity_poly.pdbx_seq_one_letter_code
_entity_poly.pdbx_strand_id
1 'polypeptide(L)'
;MANRLSPYFGNYPAEYNRAIHGPYVPTRYYGPRDTPLSEVKVNEMVSWLNRRNVHPFAMWQAMGRAYYRFTHRFVEPRYASPVRFFFQVITMSSIFFYMLNYPKNLRHHKQAKYHW
;
A
#
# COMPACT_ATOMS: atom_id res chain seq x y z
N MET A 1 6.74 5.10 -25.24
CA MET A 1 7.79 4.12 -24.93
C MET A 1 7.10 2.82 -24.54
N ALA A 2 7.34 1.73 -25.27
CA ALA A 2 6.57 0.50 -25.10
C ALA A 2 6.80 -0.11 -23.70
N ASN A 3 5.72 -0.25 -22.93
CA ASN A 3 5.68 -0.99 -21.68
C ASN A 3 6.00 -2.46 -21.97
N ARG A 4 7.27 -2.86 -21.90
CA ARG A 4 7.64 -4.28 -21.87
C ARG A 4 7.38 -4.82 -20.47
N LEU A 5 6.12 -4.87 -20.04
CA LEU A 5 5.77 -5.71 -18.91
C LEU A 5 6.16 -7.15 -19.30
N SER A 6 6.84 -7.88 -18.42
CA SER A 6 7.14 -9.29 -18.69
C SER A 6 5.82 -10.00 -19.04
N PRO A 7 5.68 -10.56 -20.25
CA PRO A 7 4.41 -11.14 -20.71
C PRO A 7 4.08 -12.47 -20.03
N TYR A 8 4.97 -13.00 -19.18
CA TYR A 8 4.83 -14.29 -18.52
C TYR A 8 4.94 -14.17 -17.01
N PHE A 9 4.07 -14.88 -16.30
CA PHE A 9 4.11 -15.07 -14.86
C PHE A 9 5.40 -15.80 -14.45
N GLY A 10 6.01 -15.39 -13.33
CA GLY A 10 7.21 -16.02 -12.77
C GLY A 10 8.54 -15.44 -13.26
N ASN A 11 8.54 -14.62 -14.31
CA ASN A 11 9.74 -13.89 -14.74
C ASN A 11 10.00 -12.65 -13.89
N TYR A 12 11.26 -12.23 -13.84
CA TYR A 12 11.64 -10.95 -13.26
C TYR A 12 11.03 -9.77 -14.05
N PRO A 13 10.82 -8.60 -13.41
CA PRO A 13 10.45 -7.38 -14.11
C PRO A 13 11.43 -7.09 -15.25
N ALA A 14 10.93 -6.58 -16.39
CA ALA A 14 11.79 -6.35 -17.55
C ALA A 14 12.86 -5.28 -17.29
N GLU A 15 12.64 -4.41 -16.32
CA GLU A 15 13.59 -3.38 -15.90
C GLU A 15 14.69 -3.92 -15.00
N TYR A 16 14.59 -5.16 -14.50
CA TYR A 16 15.60 -5.75 -13.63
C TYR A 16 16.77 -6.33 -14.44
N ASN A 17 17.97 -5.78 -14.21
CA ASN A 17 19.23 -6.35 -14.65
C ASN A 17 20.09 -6.78 -13.44
N ARG A 18 20.41 -8.08 -13.35
CA ARG A 18 21.24 -8.67 -12.28
C ARG A 18 22.63 -8.04 -12.18
N ALA A 19 23.26 -7.69 -13.30
CA ALA A 19 24.61 -7.11 -13.31
C ALA A 19 24.64 -5.69 -12.72
N ILE A 20 23.54 -4.94 -12.86
CA ILE A 20 23.43 -3.55 -12.38
C ILE A 20 22.85 -3.52 -10.96
N HIS A 21 21.89 -4.39 -10.66
CA HIS A 21 21.10 -4.31 -9.43
C HIS A 21 21.51 -5.30 -8.33
N GLY A 22 22.37 -6.27 -8.64
CA GLY A 22 22.73 -7.34 -7.71
C GLY A 22 21.57 -8.33 -7.51
N PRO A 23 21.43 -8.94 -6.32
CA PRO A 23 20.32 -9.83 -6.00
C PRO A 23 18.95 -9.16 -6.17
N TYR A 24 17.96 -9.94 -6.60
CA TYR A 24 16.60 -9.44 -6.75
C TYR A 24 15.99 -9.12 -5.38
N VAL A 25 15.41 -7.92 -5.26
CA VAL A 25 14.75 -7.43 -4.05
C VAL A 25 13.28 -7.16 -4.40
N PRO A 26 12.34 -7.93 -3.85
CA PRO A 26 10.93 -7.87 -4.25
C PRO A 26 10.21 -6.59 -3.78
N THR A 27 10.81 -5.80 -2.88
CA THR A 27 10.25 -4.51 -2.42
C THR A 27 10.65 -3.32 -3.29
N ARG A 28 11.65 -3.49 -4.15
CA ARG A 28 12.27 -2.43 -4.95
C ARG A 28 11.56 -2.26 -6.29
N TYR A 29 11.38 -1.01 -6.70
CA TYR A 29 10.98 -0.69 -8.06
C TYR A 29 12.24 -0.45 -8.92
N TYR A 30 12.34 -1.20 -10.02
CA TYR A 30 13.50 -1.17 -10.93
C TYR A 30 13.32 -0.24 -12.13
N GLY A 31 12.09 0.21 -12.39
CA GLY A 31 11.82 1.15 -13.47
C GLY A 31 12.19 2.61 -13.13
N PRO A 32 11.91 3.53 -14.07
CA PRO A 32 12.21 4.96 -13.91
C PRO A 32 11.54 5.53 -12.66
N ARG A 33 12.33 6.14 -11.76
CA ARG A 33 11.78 6.83 -10.58
C ARG A 33 11.11 8.12 -11.02
N ASP A 34 9.85 8.28 -10.64
CA ASP A 34 9.10 9.52 -10.82
C ASP A 34 9.09 10.34 -9.53
N THR A 35 8.63 11.59 -9.59
CA THR A 35 8.53 12.47 -8.43
C THR A 35 7.60 11.86 -7.36
N PRO A 36 8.01 11.84 -6.08
CA PRO A 36 7.16 11.35 -5.01
C PRO A 36 5.96 12.28 -4.83
N LEU A 37 4.80 11.72 -4.43
CA LEU A 37 3.56 12.48 -4.30
C LEU A 37 3.70 13.69 -3.35
N SER A 38 4.59 13.61 -2.35
CA SER A 38 4.88 14.69 -1.40
C SER A 38 5.54 15.93 -2.01
N GLU A 39 6.16 15.80 -3.18
CA GLU A 39 6.89 16.88 -3.87
C GLU A 39 6.15 17.40 -5.11
N VAL A 40 5.00 16.80 -5.44
CA VAL A 40 4.21 17.18 -6.62
C VAL A 40 3.41 18.44 -6.31
N LYS A 41 3.50 19.43 -7.20
CA LYS A 41 2.65 20.63 -7.13
C LYS A 41 1.21 20.27 -7.47
N VAL A 42 0.26 20.91 -6.79
CA VAL A 42 -1.18 20.64 -6.96
C VAL A 42 -1.64 20.88 -8.41
N ASN A 43 -1.10 21.88 -9.09
CA ASN A 43 -1.41 22.19 -10.48
C ASN A 43 -0.91 21.11 -11.47
N GLU A 44 0.09 20.30 -11.10
CA GLU A 44 0.66 19.24 -11.94
C GLU A 44 0.08 17.85 -11.58
N MET A 45 -0.78 17.76 -10.57
CA MET A 45 -1.27 16.50 -10.00
C MET A 45 -1.99 15.62 -11.02
N VAL A 46 -2.82 16.20 -11.88
CA VAL A 46 -3.53 15.45 -12.94
C VAL A 46 -2.53 14.87 -13.94
N SER A 47 -1.56 15.66 -14.39
CA SER A 47 -0.50 15.18 -15.29
C SER A 47 0.37 14.12 -14.62
N TRP A 48 0.62 14.22 -13.32
CA TRP A 48 1.35 13.22 -12.55
C TRP A 48 0.59 11.88 -12.50
N LEU A 49 -0.72 11.91 -12.28
CA LEU A 49 -1.56 10.71 -12.30
C LEU A 49 -1.58 10.05 -13.68
N ASN A 50 -1.70 10.83 -14.75
CA ASN A 50 -1.73 10.31 -16.13
C ASN A 50 -0.44 9.61 -16.56
N ARG A 51 0.70 9.85 -15.89
CA ARG A 51 1.97 9.14 -16.14
C ARG A 51 2.00 7.73 -15.56
N ARG A 52 1.01 7.33 -14.75
CA ARG A 52 0.98 6.02 -14.11
C ARG A 52 0.52 4.95 -15.10
N ASN A 53 1.22 3.82 -15.09
CA ASN A 53 0.81 2.66 -15.87
C ASN A 53 -0.35 1.95 -15.15
N VAL A 54 -1.57 2.17 -15.65
CA VAL A 54 -2.81 1.57 -15.12
C VAL A 54 -3.08 0.16 -15.67
N HIS A 55 -2.13 -0.44 -16.38
CA HIS A 55 -2.27 -1.82 -16.86
C HIS A 55 -2.43 -2.79 -15.66
N PRO A 56 -3.39 -3.74 -15.69
CA PRO A 56 -3.65 -4.65 -14.57
C PRO A 56 -2.40 -5.38 -14.03
N PHE A 57 -1.53 -5.89 -14.93
CA PHE A 57 -0.26 -6.48 -14.50
C PHE A 57 0.69 -5.50 -13.80
N ALA A 58 0.73 -4.23 -14.20
CA ALA A 58 1.56 -3.23 -13.54
C ALA A 58 1.03 -2.92 -12.13
N MET A 59 -0.30 -2.88 -11.98
CA MET A 59 -0.96 -2.76 -10.68
C MET A 59 -0.68 -3.98 -9.78
N TRP A 60 -0.80 -5.19 -10.31
CA TRP A 60 -0.48 -6.42 -9.58
C TRP A 60 0.96 -6.44 -9.08
N GLN A 61 1.92 -6.08 -9.93
CA GLN A 61 3.32 -5.97 -9.53
C GLN A 61 3.53 -4.90 -8.44
N ALA A 62 2.82 -3.77 -8.52
CA ALA A 62 2.87 -2.74 -7.47
C ALA A 62 2.29 -3.24 -6.14
N MET A 63 1.17 -3.95 -6.18
CA MET A 63 0.57 -4.59 -5.00
C MET A 63 1.51 -5.64 -4.39
N GLY A 64 2.16 -6.45 -5.22
CA GLY A 64 3.17 -7.42 -4.77
C GLY A 64 4.31 -6.73 -4.02
N ARG A 65 4.88 -5.65 -4.57
CA ARG A 65 5.93 -4.87 -3.87
C ARG A 65 5.44 -4.30 -2.53
N ALA A 66 4.21 -3.78 -2.49
CA ALA A 66 3.61 -3.26 -1.26
C ALA A 66 3.40 -4.36 -0.21
N TYR A 67 2.93 -5.53 -0.64
CA TYR A 67 2.79 -6.71 0.20
C TYR A 67 4.13 -7.12 0.81
N TYR A 68 5.19 -7.23 0.02
CA TYR A 68 6.51 -7.54 0.58
C TYR A 68 6.98 -6.47 1.57
N ARG A 69 6.80 -5.18 1.30
CA ARG A 69 7.18 -4.13 2.28
C ARG A 69 6.42 -4.28 3.60
N PHE A 70 5.15 -4.65 3.51
CA PHE A 70 4.32 -4.92 4.66
C PHE A 70 4.80 -6.13 5.46
N THR A 71 5.04 -7.28 4.79
CA THR A 71 5.48 -8.50 5.47
C THR A 71 6.84 -8.32 6.15
N HIS A 72 7.80 -7.70 5.46
CA HIS A 72 9.13 -7.42 6.02
C HIS A 72 9.07 -6.51 7.26
N ARG A 73 8.05 -5.63 7.37
CA ARG A 73 7.93 -4.71 8.50
C ARG A 73 7.15 -5.28 9.67
N PHE A 74 6.11 -6.06 9.40
CA PHE A 74 5.09 -6.41 10.41
C PHE A 74 4.92 -7.92 10.65
N VAL A 75 5.39 -8.79 9.75
CA VAL A 75 5.10 -10.24 9.79
C VAL A 75 6.35 -11.10 10.02
N GLU A 76 7.48 -10.74 9.41
CA GLU A 76 8.69 -11.58 9.48
C GLU A 76 9.22 -11.78 10.90
N PRO A 77 9.77 -12.97 11.25
CA PRO A 77 10.17 -13.33 12.61
C PRO A 77 11.12 -12.34 13.29
N ARG A 78 12.01 -11.71 12.51
CA ARG A 78 12.94 -10.67 12.99
C ARG A 78 12.23 -9.47 13.63
N TYR A 79 11.00 -9.22 13.20
CA TYR A 79 10.17 -8.08 13.58
C TYR A 79 8.78 -8.51 14.04
N ALA A 80 8.57 -9.82 14.26
CA ALA A 80 7.30 -10.40 14.64
C ALA A 80 6.95 -9.94 16.06
N SER A 81 5.98 -9.05 16.15
CA SER A 81 5.39 -8.61 17.40
C SER A 81 3.88 -8.72 17.24
N PRO A 82 3.16 -9.29 18.23
CA PRO A 82 1.70 -9.28 18.23
C PRO A 82 1.11 -7.87 18.04
N VAL A 83 1.81 -6.84 18.52
CA VAL A 83 1.42 -5.43 18.39
C VAL A 83 1.45 -4.94 16.95
N ARG A 84 2.38 -5.44 16.13
CA ARG A 84 2.65 -4.91 14.80
C ARG A 84 1.65 -5.35 13.74
N PHE A 85 0.96 -6.46 13.94
CA PHE A 85 -0.03 -6.95 12.99
C PHE A 85 -1.38 -7.21 13.66
N PHE A 86 -1.39 -8.07 14.68
CA PHE A 86 -2.62 -8.56 15.28
C PHE A 86 -3.43 -7.45 15.97
N PHE A 87 -2.80 -6.65 16.84
CA PHE A 87 -3.51 -5.57 17.51
C PHE A 87 -3.91 -4.43 16.57
N GLN A 88 -3.15 -4.15 15.51
CA GLN A 88 -3.55 -3.17 14.50
C GLN A 88 -4.85 -3.58 13.79
N VAL A 89 -4.98 -4.85 13.40
CA VAL A 89 -6.19 -5.36 12.75
C VAL A 89 -7.39 -5.28 13.71
N ILE A 90 -7.20 -5.66 14.98
CA ILE A 90 -8.27 -5.58 16.00
C ILE A 90 -8.72 -4.12 16.18
N THR A 91 -7.80 -3.20 16.43
CA THR A 91 -8.13 -1.78 16.65
C THR A 91 -8.83 -1.19 15.43
N MET A 92 -8.35 -1.46 14.22
CA MET A 92 -8.99 -1.00 12.98
C MET A 92 -10.40 -1.58 12.81
N SER A 93 -10.60 -2.85 13.19
CA SER A 93 -11.91 -3.50 13.14
C SER A 93 -12.87 -2.87 14.16
N SER A 94 -12.43 -2.64 15.40
CA SER A 94 -13.22 -1.95 16.42
C SER A 94 -13.65 -0.55 15.98
N ILE A 95 -12.73 0.24 15.40
CA ILE A 95 -13.02 1.57 14.87
C ILE A 95 -14.03 1.48 13.70
N PHE A 96 -13.82 0.55 12.78
CA PHE A 96 -14.71 0.35 11.64
C PHE A 96 -16.15 0.00 12.09
N PHE A 97 -16.30 -0.96 13.00
CA PHE A 97 -17.62 -1.33 13.53
C PHE A 97 -18.25 -0.21 14.34
N TYR A 98 -17.46 0.58 15.08
CA TYR A 98 -17.97 1.78 15.76
C TYR A 98 -18.55 2.77 14.75
N MET A 99 -17.81 3.08 13.67
CA MET A 99 -18.26 3.99 12.62
C MET A 99 -19.53 3.51 11.92
N LEU A 100 -19.67 2.20 11.67
CA LEU A 100 -20.88 1.62 11.07
C LEU A 100 -22.10 1.71 12.00
N ASN A 101 -21.90 1.50 13.31
CA ASN A 101 -22.98 1.52 14.30
C ASN A 101 -23.31 2.95 14.78
N TYR A 102 -22.41 3.91 14.57
CA TYR A 102 -22.56 5.27 15.05
C TYR A 102 -23.85 5.97 14.58
N PRO A 103 -24.20 6.00 13.28
CA PRO A 103 -25.30 6.82 12.78
C PRO A 103 -26.67 6.33 13.28
N LYS A 104 -26.84 5.00 13.36
CA LYS A 104 -28.12 4.35 13.65
C LYS A 104 -28.32 4.09 15.14
N ASN A 105 -27.33 3.51 15.81
CA ASN A 105 -27.52 2.99 17.16
C ASN A 105 -26.94 3.96 18.21
N LEU A 106 -25.73 4.48 17.97
CA LEU A 106 -24.99 5.17 19.03
C LEU A 106 -25.18 6.70 19.08
N ARG A 107 -25.68 7.31 18.00
CA ARG A 107 -25.83 8.77 17.88
C ARG A 107 -26.74 9.40 18.96
N HIS A 108 -27.73 8.64 19.43
CA HIS A 108 -28.76 9.10 20.36
C HIS A 108 -28.21 9.29 21.79
N HIS A 109 -27.14 8.58 22.15
CA HIS A 109 -26.50 8.69 23.46
C HIS A 109 -25.84 10.06 23.72
N LYS A 110 -25.67 10.91 22.70
CA LYS A 110 -25.14 12.27 22.89
C LYS A 110 -26.02 13.16 23.78
N GLN A 111 -27.32 12.87 23.85
CA GLN A 111 -28.28 13.65 24.64
C GLN A 111 -28.37 13.19 26.08
N ALA A 112 -27.82 12.01 26.38
CA ALA A 112 -27.87 11.46 27.72
C ALA A 112 -26.74 12.06 28.57
N LYS A 113 -27.10 12.59 29.74
CA LYS A 113 -26.20 13.20 30.69
C LYS A 113 -25.74 12.12 31.67
N TYR A 114 -24.48 11.70 31.54
CA TYR A 114 -23.90 10.61 32.34
C TYR A 114 -22.97 11.10 33.45
N HIS A 115 -22.63 12.39 33.42
CA HIS A 115 -21.81 13.04 34.43
C HIS A 115 -22.66 14.12 35.10
N TRP A 116 -22.61 14.13 36.43
CA TRP A 116 -23.17 15.19 37.28
C TRP A 116 -22.23 16.39 37.31
#